data_AF-A0A1E5MGG1-F1
#
_entry.id   AF-A0A1E5MGG1-F1
#
_cell.length_a   1.000
_cell.length_b   1.000
_cell.length_c   1.000
_cell.angle_alpha   90.00
_cell.angle_beta   90.00
_cell.angle_gamma   90.00
#
_symmetry.space_group_name_H-M   'P 1'
#
loop_
_entity.id
_entity.type
_entity.pdbx_description
1 polymer ?
#
loop_
_entity_poly.entity_id
_entity_poly.type
_entity_poly.pdbx_seq_one_letter_code
_entity_poly.pdbx_strand_id
1 'polypeptide(L)'
;MEITEATSAPTTTSVRLGANQYGKAEVRLVRVTRDTDRHEIEDLTVTTQLRGAALAESYTEGDNAKVVATDTQKNTVYAFAKEHGVGSPEEFLLRLGRHFATAFDWYDGSTLSAEQHAWERIAVDGREHDHSFVRSGRGTRTAVVQVDGDDVHVLAGVTDLTVLKSTGSEFHGFPRDGYTTLAETDDRILATSVTARWRYTPEAVAAGIDYDAVYTGVLDRMLATFAELHSLALQQTLFAMGRTAIEAFPEIAEVRFSMPNKHHFLVDLAPFGLENPGEVFFAADRPYGLISGTVVRDGVAEAPAAWTSVPAFV
;
A
#
# COMPACT_ATOMS: atom_id res chain seq x y z
N MET A 1 -15.90 36.67 60.12
CA MET A 1 -16.28 35.71 59.07
C MET A 1 -15.17 35.75 58.04
N GLU A 2 -14.11 35.00 58.28
CA GLU A 2 -12.98 34.86 57.34
C GLU A 2 -13.43 33.95 56.21
N ILE A 3 -13.41 34.47 54.98
CA ILE A 3 -13.59 33.67 53.78
C ILE A 3 -12.19 33.20 53.38
N THR A 4 -11.87 31.95 53.67
CA THR A 4 -10.67 31.29 53.19
C THR A 4 -10.86 30.98 51.70
N GLU A 5 -10.17 31.73 50.85
CA GLU A 5 -10.01 31.42 49.44
C GLU A 5 -9.15 30.16 49.31
N ALA A 6 -9.78 29.03 48.99
CA ALA A 6 -9.07 27.81 48.66
C ALA A 6 -8.37 27.99 47.31
N THR A 7 -7.07 28.31 47.34
CA THR A 7 -6.23 28.33 46.15
C THR A 7 -6.10 26.89 45.65
N SER A 8 -6.73 26.56 44.52
CA SER A 8 -6.51 25.26 43.88
C SER A 8 -5.07 25.20 43.37
N ALA A 9 -4.29 24.23 43.85
CA ALA A 9 -2.96 23.98 43.33
C ALA A 9 -3.08 23.63 41.83
N PRO A 10 -2.21 24.17 40.95
CA PRO A 10 -2.23 23.81 39.54
C PRO A 10 -2.05 22.30 39.41
N THR A 11 -2.99 21.64 38.75
CA THR A 11 -2.89 20.21 38.47
C THR A 11 -1.71 20.02 37.52
N THR A 12 -0.61 19.46 38.02
CA THR A 12 0.57 19.19 37.19
C THR A 12 0.27 18.00 36.29
N THR A 13 -0.02 18.28 35.02
CA THR A 13 -0.15 17.23 34.00
C THR A 13 1.22 16.63 33.73
N SER A 14 1.36 15.30 33.88
CA SER A 14 2.56 14.56 33.47
C SER A 14 2.43 14.08 32.03
N VAL A 15 3.54 14.03 31.31
CA VAL A 15 3.63 13.55 29.92
C VAL A 15 4.65 12.41 29.83
N ARG A 16 4.44 11.48 28.89
CA ARG A 16 5.37 10.39 28.59
C ARG A 16 5.47 10.17 27.09
N LEU A 17 6.63 9.69 26.63
CA LEU A 17 6.79 9.27 25.24
C LEU A 17 5.98 7.98 24.98
N GLY A 18 5.26 7.95 23.87
CA GLY A 18 4.54 6.77 23.38
C GLY A 18 5.38 5.91 22.44
N ALA A 19 4.72 5.13 21.58
CA ALA A 19 5.38 4.46 20.47
C ALA A 19 6.10 5.48 19.58
N ASN A 20 7.31 5.14 19.16
CA ASN A 20 8.18 6.04 18.40
C ASN A 20 8.96 5.26 17.35
N GLN A 21 9.33 5.97 16.28
CA GLN A 21 10.17 5.48 15.20
C GLN A 21 10.81 6.68 14.49
N TYR A 22 11.97 6.47 13.86
CA TYR A 22 12.63 7.51 13.07
C TYR A 22 13.46 6.89 11.94
N GLY A 23 13.76 7.65 10.90
CA GLY A 23 14.70 7.19 9.88
C GLY A 23 14.76 8.08 8.64
N LYS A 24 15.01 7.49 7.48
CA LYS A 24 15.11 8.21 6.21
C LYS A 24 13.94 7.85 5.30
N ALA A 25 13.19 8.85 4.88
CA ALA A 25 12.10 8.68 3.93
C ALA A 25 12.58 8.94 2.49
N GLU A 26 11.93 8.26 1.55
CA GLU A 26 11.95 8.55 0.11
C GLU A 26 13.35 8.59 -0.53
N VAL A 27 14.23 7.66 -0.12
CA VAL A 27 15.52 7.43 -0.76
C VAL A 27 15.28 6.89 -2.17
N ARG A 28 15.47 7.74 -3.18
CA ARG A 28 15.43 7.34 -4.59
C ARG A 28 16.65 6.49 -4.92
N LEU A 29 16.40 5.29 -5.44
CA LEU A 29 17.38 4.29 -5.82
C LEU A 29 17.08 3.81 -7.25
N VAL A 30 18.08 3.91 -8.13
CA VAL A 30 18.06 3.23 -9.42
C VAL A 30 19.28 2.32 -9.48
N ARG A 31 19.06 1.01 -9.60
CA ARG A 31 20.09 0.02 -9.86
C ARG A 31 20.02 -0.38 -11.32
N VAL A 32 21.17 -0.41 -11.98
CA VAL A 32 21.31 -0.90 -13.36
C VAL A 32 22.21 -2.13 -13.37
N THR A 33 21.66 -3.30 -13.64
CA THR A 33 22.45 -4.52 -13.89
C THR A 33 22.92 -4.50 -15.33
N ARG A 34 24.24 -4.58 -15.54
CA ARG A 34 24.89 -4.33 -16.85
C ARG A 34 26.08 -5.27 -17.08
N ASP A 35 25.93 -6.51 -16.62
CA ASP A 35 26.95 -7.54 -16.80
C ASP A 35 26.97 -8.08 -18.24
N THR A 36 25.93 -7.78 -19.02
CA THR A 36 25.83 -8.04 -20.47
C THR A 36 25.40 -6.76 -21.21
N ASP A 37 25.44 -6.76 -22.55
CA ASP A 37 24.93 -5.64 -23.36
C ASP A 37 23.43 -5.36 -23.12
N ARG A 38 22.68 -6.37 -22.65
CA ARG A 38 21.27 -6.25 -22.28
C ARG A 38 21.15 -5.87 -20.80
N HIS A 39 20.98 -4.58 -20.56
CA HIS A 39 20.89 -4.00 -19.22
C HIS A 39 19.52 -4.25 -18.59
N GLU A 40 19.45 -4.40 -17.27
CA GLU A 40 18.21 -4.42 -16.48
C GLU A 40 18.18 -3.22 -15.53
N ILE A 41 16.98 -2.80 -15.12
CA ILE A 41 16.78 -1.65 -14.25
C ILE A 41 15.81 -1.97 -13.11
N GLU A 42 16.23 -1.71 -11.89
CA GLU A 42 15.37 -1.66 -10.71
C GLU A 42 15.31 -0.23 -10.20
N ASP A 43 14.11 0.34 -10.13
CA ASP A 43 13.86 1.71 -9.68
C ASP A 43 12.92 1.67 -8.47
N LEU A 44 13.40 2.18 -7.34
CA LEU A 44 12.70 2.15 -6.05
C LEU A 44 12.72 3.52 -5.35
N THR A 45 11.63 3.85 -4.67
CA THR A 45 11.63 4.86 -3.59
C THR A 45 11.58 4.13 -2.26
N VAL A 46 12.65 4.18 -1.48
CA VAL A 46 12.81 3.40 -0.23
C VAL A 46 12.69 4.29 1.00
N THR A 47 11.92 3.85 2.00
CA THR A 47 11.85 4.47 3.33
C THR A 47 12.31 3.48 4.38
N THR A 48 13.16 3.93 5.31
CA THR A 48 13.64 3.15 6.45
C THR A 48 13.25 3.82 7.74
N GLN A 49 12.75 3.05 8.71
CA GLN A 49 12.43 3.53 10.05
C GLN A 49 12.85 2.49 11.09
N LEU A 50 13.52 2.95 12.14
CA LEU A 50 13.98 2.15 13.28
C LEU A 50 13.15 2.50 14.50
N ARG A 51 12.88 1.50 15.34
CA ARG A 51 12.13 1.63 16.60
C ARG A 51 12.91 0.98 17.74
N GLY A 52 12.76 1.54 18.93
CA GLY A 52 13.44 1.02 20.12
C GLY A 52 13.06 1.83 21.36
N ALA A 53 12.75 1.16 22.48
CA ALA A 53 12.56 1.84 23.77
C ALA A 53 13.78 2.68 24.17
N ALA A 54 14.98 2.24 23.76
CA ALA A 54 16.24 2.89 24.05
C ALA A 54 16.41 4.26 23.35
N LEU A 55 15.53 4.62 22.41
CA LEU A 55 15.49 5.94 21.78
C LEU A 55 14.88 7.03 22.67
N ALA A 56 14.24 6.69 23.79
CA ALA A 56 13.52 7.67 24.61
C ALA A 56 14.37 8.89 25.00
N GLU A 57 15.64 8.68 25.36
CA GLU A 57 16.58 9.73 25.76
C GLU A 57 16.85 10.75 24.64
N SER A 58 16.76 10.36 23.36
CA SER A 58 16.89 11.31 22.26
C SER A 58 15.73 12.29 22.17
N TYR A 59 14.54 11.90 22.66
CA TYR A 59 13.35 12.76 22.70
C TYR A 59 13.28 13.61 23.97
N THR A 60 13.66 13.04 25.11
CA THR A 60 13.48 13.70 26.42
C THR A 60 14.67 14.56 26.80
N GLU A 61 15.88 14.17 26.41
CA GLU A 61 17.14 14.79 26.84
C GLU A 61 18.03 15.24 25.67
N GLY A 62 17.73 14.80 24.45
CA GLY A 62 18.53 15.09 23.26
C GLY A 62 19.81 14.26 23.18
N ASP A 63 19.91 13.15 23.92
CA ASP A 63 21.04 12.23 23.82
C ASP A 63 20.92 11.38 22.54
N ASN A 64 21.90 11.53 21.66
CA ASN A 64 21.94 10.85 20.37
C ASN A 64 22.83 9.59 20.36
N ALA A 65 23.34 9.13 21.52
CA ALA A 65 24.24 7.98 21.60
C ALA A 65 23.68 6.71 20.94
N LYS A 66 22.36 6.55 20.92
CA LYS A 66 21.64 5.40 20.33
C LYS A 66 20.95 5.73 19.01
N VAL A 67 21.23 6.91 18.44
CA VAL A 67 20.62 7.40 17.19
C VAL A 67 21.57 7.14 16.03
N VAL A 68 21.35 6.04 15.30
CA VAL A 68 21.95 5.85 13.97
C VAL A 68 21.48 6.98 13.07
N ALA A 69 22.40 7.83 12.61
CA ALA A 69 22.05 8.97 11.77
C ALA A 69 21.20 8.53 10.57
N THR A 70 20.18 9.33 10.24
CA THR A 70 19.32 9.02 9.09
C THR A 70 20.11 9.04 7.78
N ASP A 71 21.23 9.78 7.72
CA ASP A 71 22.18 9.71 6.61
C ASP A 71 22.88 8.34 6.51
N THR A 72 23.24 7.72 7.64
CA THR A 72 23.77 6.35 7.66
C THR A 72 22.76 5.37 7.08
N GLN A 73 21.47 5.48 7.44
CA GLN A 73 20.43 4.61 6.88
C GLN A 73 20.32 4.76 5.36
N LYS A 74 20.35 5.99 4.83
CA LYS A 74 20.41 6.29 3.39
C LYS A 74 21.63 5.65 2.73
N ASN A 75 22.81 5.77 3.35
CA ASN A 75 24.04 5.20 2.82
C ASN A 75 23.98 3.66 2.79
N THR A 76 23.40 3.03 3.82
CA THR A 76 23.18 1.58 3.86
C THR A 76 22.29 1.10 2.72
N VAL A 77 21.22 1.83 2.36
CA VAL A 77 20.38 1.50 1.20
C VAL A 77 21.22 1.41 -0.08
N TYR A 78 22.06 2.42 -0.36
CA TYR A 78 22.92 2.40 -1.55
C TYR A 78 24.00 1.32 -1.50
N ALA A 79 24.61 1.11 -0.33
CA ALA A 79 25.64 0.08 -0.14
C ALA A 79 25.06 -1.32 -0.38
N PHE A 80 23.90 -1.64 0.19
CA PHE A 80 23.25 -2.94 0.03
C PHE A 80 22.82 -3.20 -1.42
N ALA A 81 22.29 -2.18 -2.11
CA ALA A 81 21.94 -2.30 -3.52
C ALA A 81 23.17 -2.62 -4.40
N LYS A 82 24.35 -2.13 -4.02
CA LYS A 82 25.61 -2.41 -4.71
C LYS A 82 26.17 -3.80 -4.36
N GLU A 83 26.19 -4.16 -3.08
CA GLU A 83 26.83 -5.39 -2.59
C GLU A 83 25.99 -6.65 -2.88
N HIS A 84 24.66 -6.53 -2.81
CA HIS A 84 23.77 -7.68 -2.85
C HIS A 84 22.75 -7.63 -4.00
N GLY A 85 22.71 -6.54 -4.77
CA GLY A 85 21.64 -6.31 -5.76
C GLY A 85 20.29 -6.01 -5.12
N VAL A 86 19.31 -5.61 -5.94
CA VAL A 86 17.96 -5.26 -5.48
C VAL A 86 17.02 -6.45 -5.55
N GLY A 87 16.86 -7.11 -6.70
CA GLY A 87 15.85 -8.19 -6.81
C GLY A 87 14.43 -7.62 -6.62
N SER A 88 13.56 -8.35 -5.92
CA SER A 88 12.23 -7.82 -5.60
C SER A 88 12.29 -6.75 -4.49
N PRO A 89 11.35 -5.79 -4.44
CA PRO A 89 11.26 -4.84 -3.33
C PRO A 89 11.23 -5.54 -1.97
N GLU A 90 10.45 -6.61 -1.83
CA GLU A 90 10.28 -7.36 -0.59
C GLU A 90 11.59 -8.00 -0.11
N GLU A 91 12.35 -8.65 -1.00
CA GLU A 91 13.64 -9.25 -0.67
C GLU A 91 14.69 -8.21 -0.29
N PHE A 92 14.70 -7.07 -0.98
CA PHE A 92 15.60 -5.96 -0.66
C PHE A 92 15.31 -5.39 0.73
N LEU A 93 14.03 -5.14 1.01
CA LEU A 93 13.59 -4.63 2.31
C LEU A 93 13.82 -5.63 3.44
N LEU A 94 13.65 -6.93 3.22
CA LEU A 94 13.98 -7.98 4.19
C LEU A 94 15.45 -7.96 4.58
N ARG A 95 16.36 -7.83 3.60
CA ARG A 95 17.81 -7.76 3.85
C ARG A 95 18.18 -6.52 4.66
N LEU A 96 17.65 -5.35 4.28
CA LEU A 96 17.87 -4.10 5.01
C LEU A 96 17.26 -4.13 6.42
N GLY A 97 16.03 -4.63 6.55
CA GLY A 97 15.31 -4.70 7.82
C GLY A 97 16.01 -5.60 8.83
N ARG A 98 16.48 -6.77 8.39
CA ARG A 98 17.31 -7.66 9.21
C ARG A 98 18.62 -6.99 9.60
N HIS A 99 19.32 -6.35 8.66
CA HIS A 99 20.56 -5.63 8.96
C HIS A 99 20.35 -4.61 10.07
N PHE A 100 19.35 -3.74 9.97
CA PHE A 100 19.14 -2.72 10.99
C PHE A 100 18.66 -3.29 12.32
N ALA A 101 17.81 -4.32 12.31
CA ALA A 101 17.33 -4.96 13.52
C ALA A 101 18.45 -5.67 14.30
N THR A 102 19.50 -6.14 13.63
CA THR A 102 20.62 -6.83 14.27
C THR A 102 21.92 -6.02 14.33
N ALA A 103 21.98 -4.84 13.73
CA ALA A 103 23.19 -4.01 13.72
C ALA A 103 23.50 -3.43 15.10
N PHE A 104 22.47 -3.21 15.92
CA PHE A 104 22.60 -2.64 17.26
C PHE A 104 21.58 -3.26 18.22
N ASP A 105 22.04 -3.76 19.36
CA ASP A 105 21.22 -4.49 20.35
C ASP A 105 20.10 -3.66 21.00
N TRP A 106 20.08 -2.34 20.78
CA TRP A 106 19.11 -1.42 21.38
C TRP A 106 17.93 -1.05 20.48
N TYR A 107 17.88 -1.58 19.25
CA TYR A 107 16.69 -1.49 18.41
C TYR A 107 15.81 -2.70 18.63
N ASP A 108 14.54 -2.45 18.91
CA ASP A 108 13.52 -3.51 19.00
C ASP A 108 13.15 -4.00 17.59
N GLY A 109 13.23 -3.12 16.60
CA GLY A 109 12.94 -3.53 15.23
C GLY A 109 13.03 -2.43 14.18
N SER A 110 12.55 -2.76 12.99
CA SER A 110 12.52 -1.85 11.85
C SER A 110 11.21 -1.98 11.07
N THR A 111 10.80 -0.87 10.45
CA THR A 111 9.75 -0.83 9.42
C THR A 111 10.35 -0.19 8.18
N LEU A 112 10.34 -0.91 7.07
CA LEU A 112 10.84 -0.41 5.81
C LEU A 112 9.73 -0.51 4.77
N SER A 113 9.69 0.45 3.86
CA SER A 113 8.76 0.42 2.73
C SER A 113 9.46 0.80 1.44
N ALA A 114 8.92 0.33 0.32
CA ALA A 114 9.39 0.66 -0.99
C ALA A 114 8.22 0.81 -1.97
N GLU A 115 8.32 1.79 -2.85
CA GLU A 115 7.53 1.86 -4.07
C GLU A 115 8.40 1.45 -5.25
N GLN A 116 7.92 0.54 -6.09
CA GLN A 116 8.59 0.15 -7.32
C GLN A 116 8.05 0.94 -8.50
N HIS A 117 9.00 1.39 -9.30
CA HIS A 117 8.84 2.32 -10.37
C HIS A 117 9.05 1.57 -11.70
N ALA A 118 7.97 1.15 -12.35
CA ALA A 118 8.04 0.22 -13.47
C ALA A 118 8.58 0.86 -14.77
N TRP A 119 9.35 0.06 -15.52
CA TRP A 119 9.95 0.42 -16.79
C TRP A 119 9.72 -0.69 -17.81
N GLU A 120 9.50 -0.32 -19.07
CA GLU A 120 9.49 -1.24 -20.20
C GLU A 120 10.57 -0.85 -21.21
N ARG A 121 11.09 -1.81 -21.97
CA ARG A 121 12.07 -1.53 -23.02
C ARG A 121 11.39 -0.83 -24.18
N ILE A 122 12.03 0.21 -24.70
CA ILE A 122 11.57 0.85 -25.94
C ILE A 122 11.80 -0.13 -27.10
N ALA A 123 10.75 -0.44 -27.87
CA ALA A 123 10.85 -1.26 -29.07
C ALA A 123 11.13 -0.39 -30.31
N VAL A 124 12.08 -0.83 -31.14
CA VAL A 124 12.39 -0.26 -32.47
C VAL A 124 12.20 -1.36 -33.50
N ASP A 125 11.31 -1.14 -34.47
CA ASP A 125 10.96 -2.12 -35.52
C ASP A 125 10.55 -3.50 -34.96
N GLY A 126 9.80 -3.50 -33.85
CA GLY A 126 9.31 -4.72 -33.18
C GLY A 126 10.36 -5.46 -32.32
N ARG A 127 11.57 -4.92 -32.20
CA ARG A 127 12.62 -5.46 -31.32
C ARG A 127 12.88 -4.54 -30.13
N GLU A 128 12.87 -5.11 -28.93
CA GLU A 128 13.22 -4.38 -27.71
C GLU A 128 14.68 -3.91 -27.70
N HIS A 129 14.91 -2.68 -27.23
CA HIS A 129 16.24 -2.11 -27.05
C HIS A 129 16.95 -2.66 -25.81
N ASP A 130 18.26 -2.83 -25.90
CA ASP A 130 19.05 -3.49 -24.85
C ASP A 130 19.27 -2.60 -23.60
N HIS A 131 19.16 -1.28 -23.73
CA HIS A 131 19.42 -0.32 -22.64
C HIS A 131 18.63 1.00 -22.75
N SER A 132 17.48 0.99 -23.44
CA SER A 132 16.59 2.17 -23.53
C SER A 132 15.21 1.81 -23.02
N PHE A 133 14.68 2.61 -22.11
CA PHE A 133 13.47 2.31 -21.37
C PHE A 133 12.49 3.49 -21.39
N VAL A 134 11.20 3.19 -21.35
CA VAL A 134 10.12 4.15 -21.13
C VAL A 134 9.36 3.77 -19.86
N ARG A 135 8.82 4.77 -19.18
CA ARG A 135 8.07 4.56 -17.95
C ARG A 135 6.81 3.74 -18.22
N SER A 136 6.57 2.73 -17.40
CA SER A 136 5.39 1.86 -17.53
C SER A 136 4.69 1.66 -16.17
N GLY A 137 3.73 0.75 -16.14
CA GLY A 137 2.95 0.40 -14.95
C GLY A 137 1.51 0.91 -15.00
N ARG A 138 0.57 0.05 -14.62
CA ARG A 138 -0.87 0.39 -14.49
C ARG A 138 -1.22 0.97 -13.11
N GLY A 139 -0.35 0.72 -12.14
CA GLY A 139 -0.35 1.22 -10.78
C GLY A 139 1.06 1.05 -10.20
N THR A 140 1.29 1.54 -8.99
CA THR A 140 2.59 1.49 -8.32
C THR A 140 2.63 0.30 -7.37
N ARG A 141 3.58 -0.64 -7.56
CA ARG A 141 3.81 -1.72 -6.60
C ARG A 141 4.40 -1.16 -5.33
N THR A 142 3.90 -1.63 -4.19
CA THR A 142 4.39 -1.27 -2.87
C THR A 142 4.82 -2.51 -2.11
N ALA A 143 5.87 -2.40 -1.31
CA ALA A 143 6.24 -3.40 -0.32
C ALA A 143 6.44 -2.74 1.04
N VAL A 144 6.09 -3.44 2.12
CA VAL A 144 6.40 -3.07 3.50
C VAL A 144 6.93 -4.30 4.23
N VAL A 145 8.06 -4.14 4.90
CA VAL A 145 8.66 -5.17 5.75
C VAL A 145 8.80 -4.63 7.16
N GLN A 146 8.30 -5.38 8.13
CA GLN A 146 8.53 -5.15 9.54
C GLN A 146 9.36 -6.30 10.11
N VAL A 147 10.37 -5.97 10.90
CA VAL A 147 11.22 -6.94 11.61
C VAL A 147 11.21 -6.57 13.09
N ASP A 148 10.88 -7.54 13.95
CA ASP A 148 10.88 -7.46 15.43
C ASP A 148 11.46 -8.75 16.01
N GLY A 149 12.79 -8.82 16.12
CA GLY A 149 13.46 -10.09 16.37
C GLY A 149 13.05 -11.16 15.34
N ASP A 150 12.40 -12.22 15.81
CA ASP A 150 11.91 -13.33 14.98
C ASP A 150 10.52 -13.06 14.34
N ASP A 151 9.79 -12.03 14.79
CA ASP A 151 8.50 -11.66 14.20
C ASP A 151 8.72 -10.78 12.97
N VAL A 152 8.49 -11.37 11.79
CA VAL A 152 8.71 -10.74 10.48
C VAL A 152 7.42 -10.70 9.69
N HIS A 153 6.96 -9.49 9.38
CA HIS A 153 5.79 -9.27 8.53
C HIS A 153 6.23 -8.72 7.18
N VAL A 154 5.79 -9.38 6.11
CA VAL A 154 5.99 -8.90 4.73
C VAL A 154 4.64 -8.63 4.10
N LEU A 155 4.48 -7.41 3.63
CA LEU A 155 3.31 -6.96 2.91
C LEU A 155 3.74 -6.54 1.51
N ALA A 156 2.96 -6.95 0.51
CA ALA A 156 3.04 -6.41 -0.83
C ALA A 156 1.72 -5.70 -1.16
N GLY A 157 1.69 -4.92 -2.23
CA GLY A 157 0.52 -4.15 -2.58
C GLY A 157 0.63 -3.39 -3.88
N VAL A 158 -0.48 -2.77 -4.24
CA VAL A 158 -0.59 -1.86 -5.37
C VAL A 158 -1.33 -0.61 -4.91
N THR A 159 -0.93 0.54 -5.44
CA THR A 159 -1.69 1.79 -5.33
C THR A 159 -1.86 2.42 -6.70
N ASP A 160 -2.82 3.34 -6.82
CA ASP A 160 -3.15 4.07 -8.05
C ASP A 160 -3.50 3.21 -9.27
N LEU A 161 -3.96 1.97 -9.07
CA LEU A 161 -4.43 1.11 -10.15
C LEU A 161 -5.85 1.51 -10.57
N THR A 162 -5.95 2.44 -11.52
CA THR A 162 -7.24 2.92 -12.02
C THR A 162 -7.89 1.90 -12.96
N VAL A 163 -9.12 1.50 -12.65
CA VAL A 163 -9.93 0.57 -13.45
C VAL A 163 -11.35 1.12 -13.64
N LEU A 164 -11.98 0.75 -14.76
CA LEU A 164 -13.33 1.16 -15.11
C LEU A 164 -14.04 0.03 -15.86
N LYS A 165 -15.31 -0.20 -15.52
CA LYS A 165 -16.26 -0.92 -16.38
C LYS A 165 -17.36 0.03 -16.84
N SER A 166 -17.70 -0.01 -18.12
CA SER A 166 -18.66 0.90 -18.74
C SER A 166 -20.12 0.48 -18.53
N THR A 167 -20.35 -0.79 -18.19
CA THR A 167 -21.65 -1.42 -17.89
C THR A 167 -21.40 -2.62 -16.97
N GLY A 168 -22.41 -3.46 -16.70
CA GLY A 168 -22.29 -4.63 -15.83
C GLY A 168 -22.08 -4.26 -14.36
N SER A 169 -22.58 -3.08 -13.98
CA SER A 169 -22.69 -2.64 -12.59
C SER A 169 -24.06 -2.05 -12.33
N GLU A 170 -24.60 -2.37 -11.18
CA GLU A 170 -25.90 -1.92 -10.68
C GLU A 170 -25.73 -1.30 -9.28
N PHE A 171 -26.80 -0.65 -8.82
CA PHE A 171 -26.99 -0.30 -7.41
C PHE A 171 -28.46 -0.02 -7.11
N HIS A 172 -29.09 -0.94 -6.38
CA HIS A 172 -30.49 -0.90 -5.98
C HIS A 172 -30.69 -1.68 -4.67
N GLY A 173 -31.89 -1.62 -4.10
CA GLY A 173 -32.26 -2.27 -2.85
C GLY A 173 -31.70 -1.59 -1.59
N PHE A 174 -31.15 -0.38 -1.71
CA PHE A 174 -30.60 0.35 -0.58
C PHE A 174 -31.71 1.02 0.26
N PRO A 175 -31.54 1.13 1.59
CA PRO A 175 -32.49 1.83 2.45
C PRO A 175 -32.71 3.28 1.99
N ARG A 176 -33.95 3.75 2.15
CA ARG A 176 -34.34 5.13 1.83
C ARG A 176 -34.80 5.84 3.08
N ASP A 177 -34.12 6.92 3.44
CA ASP A 177 -34.48 7.81 4.54
C ASP A 177 -34.89 9.20 4.03
N GLY A 178 -35.09 10.15 4.96
CA GLY A 178 -35.46 11.54 4.64
C GLY A 178 -34.42 12.34 3.85
N TYR A 179 -33.21 11.81 3.65
CA TYR A 179 -32.11 12.45 2.93
C TYR A 179 -31.71 11.70 1.65
N THR A 180 -32.41 10.63 1.30
CA THR A 180 -32.06 9.77 0.16
C THR A 180 -32.65 10.30 -1.15
N THR A 181 -31.82 10.94 -1.97
CA THR A 181 -32.18 11.40 -3.33
C THR A 181 -31.64 10.51 -4.44
N LEU A 182 -30.69 9.61 -4.13
CA LEU A 182 -30.10 8.71 -5.11
C LEU A 182 -31.17 7.81 -5.74
N ALA A 183 -31.22 7.81 -7.08
CA ALA A 183 -32.01 6.88 -7.85
C ALA A 183 -31.31 5.52 -7.91
N GLU A 184 -32.11 4.46 -7.90
CA GLU A 184 -31.63 3.11 -8.20
C GLU A 184 -31.24 3.02 -9.68
N THR A 185 -30.32 2.11 -10.00
CA THR A 185 -29.95 1.84 -11.39
C THR A 185 -29.54 0.38 -11.59
N ASP A 186 -29.95 -0.16 -12.74
CA ASP A 186 -29.57 -1.49 -13.22
C ASP A 186 -28.45 -1.42 -14.28
N ASP A 187 -27.96 -0.21 -14.60
CA ASP A 187 -26.76 -0.03 -15.42
C ASP A 187 -26.05 1.28 -15.07
N ARG A 188 -24.74 1.19 -14.84
CA ARG A 188 -23.87 2.35 -14.60
C ARG A 188 -22.41 2.02 -14.87
N ILE A 189 -21.63 3.08 -15.06
CA ILE A 189 -20.18 3.01 -14.92
C ILE A 189 -19.82 2.69 -13.46
N LEU A 190 -18.86 1.79 -13.29
CA LEU A 190 -18.12 1.60 -12.04
C LEU A 190 -16.64 1.87 -12.31
N ALA A 191 -16.11 2.93 -11.72
CA ALA A 191 -14.70 3.30 -11.81
C ALA A 191 -14.09 3.44 -10.41
N THR A 192 -12.85 2.98 -10.25
CA THR A 192 -12.13 3.06 -8.97
C THR A 192 -10.63 3.16 -9.18
N SER A 193 -9.92 3.69 -8.18
CA SER A 193 -8.45 3.60 -8.08
C SER A 193 -8.14 2.55 -7.02
N VAL A 194 -7.80 1.32 -7.43
CA VAL A 194 -7.58 0.23 -6.49
C VAL A 194 -6.28 0.49 -5.72
N THR A 195 -6.41 0.63 -4.41
CA THR A 195 -5.29 0.46 -3.49
C THR A 195 -5.52 -0.80 -2.67
N ALA A 196 -4.62 -1.78 -2.83
CA ALA A 196 -4.68 -3.06 -2.15
C ALA A 196 -3.33 -3.36 -1.50
N ARG A 197 -3.35 -3.92 -0.29
CA ARG A 197 -2.17 -4.45 0.39
C ARG A 197 -2.51 -5.82 0.92
N TRP A 198 -1.63 -6.79 0.71
CA TRP A 198 -1.79 -8.13 1.23
C TRP A 198 -0.59 -8.51 2.09
N ARG A 199 -0.87 -9.22 3.17
CA ARG A 199 0.15 -9.76 4.07
C ARG A 199 0.38 -11.22 3.74
N TYR A 200 1.66 -11.61 3.67
CA TYR A 200 2.04 -13.00 3.52
C TYR A 200 1.98 -13.75 4.86
N THR A 201 1.76 -15.06 4.82
CA THR A 201 1.81 -15.90 6.02
C THR A 201 3.26 -16.02 6.51
N PRO A 202 3.49 -16.09 7.85
CA PRO A 202 4.84 -16.29 8.38
C PRO A 202 5.53 -17.53 7.83
N GLU A 203 4.78 -18.61 7.62
CA GLU A 203 5.30 -19.88 7.09
C GLU A 203 5.81 -19.71 5.64
N ALA A 204 5.09 -18.97 4.81
CA ALA A 204 5.50 -18.70 3.44
C ALA A 204 6.75 -17.79 3.41
N VAL A 205 6.77 -16.74 4.24
CA VAL A 205 7.95 -15.85 4.36
C VAL A 205 9.19 -16.64 4.80
N ALA A 206 9.04 -17.56 5.75
CA ALA A 206 10.14 -18.41 6.21
C ALA A 206 10.61 -19.42 5.15
N ALA A 207 9.68 -19.96 4.34
CA ALA A 207 9.99 -20.89 3.26
C ALA A 207 10.63 -20.20 2.03
N GLY A 208 10.43 -18.90 1.87
CA GLY A 208 10.79 -18.12 0.70
C GLY A 208 9.64 -18.03 -0.31
N ILE A 209 9.50 -16.86 -0.93
CA ILE A 209 8.40 -16.54 -1.85
C ILE A 209 9.00 -15.96 -3.13
N ASP A 210 8.53 -16.42 -4.28
CA ASP A 210 8.72 -15.69 -5.54
C ASP A 210 7.76 -14.49 -5.56
N TYR A 211 8.20 -13.38 -4.96
CA TYR A 211 7.37 -12.19 -4.78
C TYR A 211 6.90 -11.59 -6.11
N ASP A 212 7.70 -11.67 -7.17
CA ASP A 212 7.37 -11.11 -8.48
C ASP A 212 6.28 -11.93 -9.18
N ALA A 213 6.38 -13.27 -9.12
CA ALA A 213 5.35 -14.16 -9.65
C ALA A 213 4.02 -14.00 -8.87
N VAL A 214 4.08 -13.96 -7.54
CA VAL A 214 2.87 -13.78 -6.72
C VAL A 214 2.25 -12.40 -6.94
N TYR A 215 3.04 -11.32 -7.00
CA TYR A 215 2.53 -9.98 -7.28
C TYR A 215 1.78 -9.93 -8.62
N THR A 216 2.41 -10.43 -9.69
CA THR A 216 1.80 -10.50 -11.03
C THR A 216 0.50 -11.31 -11.01
N GLY A 217 0.55 -12.51 -10.41
CA GLY A 217 -0.60 -13.40 -10.33
C GLY A 217 -1.76 -12.80 -9.53
N VAL A 218 -1.48 -12.13 -8.42
CA VAL A 218 -2.50 -11.45 -7.60
C VAL A 218 -3.18 -10.35 -8.39
N LEU A 219 -2.41 -9.49 -9.08
CA LEU A 219 -2.98 -8.44 -9.91
C LEU A 219 -3.83 -8.98 -11.05
N ASP A 220 -3.36 -10.01 -11.74
CA ASP A 220 -4.10 -10.63 -12.85
C ASP A 220 -5.44 -11.19 -12.36
N ARG A 221 -5.45 -11.87 -11.20
CA ARG A 221 -6.69 -12.38 -10.58
C ARG A 221 -7.63 -11.25 -10.19
N MET A 222 -7.12 -10.22 -9.52
CA MET A 222 -7.92 -9.07 -9.12
C MET A 222 -8.54 -8.34 -10.32
N LEU A 223 -7.76 -8.11 -11.39
CA LEU A 223 -8.23 -7.47 -12.61
C LEU A 223 -9.26 -8.33 -13.36
N ALA A 224 -9.03 -9.64 -13.47
CA ALA A 224 -9.99 -10.56 -14.08
C ALA A 224 -11.30 -10.56 -13.29
N THR A 225 -11.26 -10.66 -11.96
CA THR A 225 -12.46 -10.60 -11.12
C THR A 225 -13.19 -9.27 -11.24
N PHE A 226 -12.47 -8.13 -11.26
CA PHE A 226 -13.11 -6.83 -11.49
C PHE A 226 -13.82 -6.79 -12.85
N ALA A 227 -13.21 -7.31 -13.91
CA ALA A 227 -13.77 -7.28 -15.27
C ALA A 227 -14.98 -8.21 -15.44
N GLU A 228 -14.90 -9.44 -14.93
CA GLU A 228 -15.88 -10.51 -15.19
C GLU A 228 -17.09 -10.48 -14.26
N LEU A 229 -16.93 -9.98 -13.03
CA LEU A 229 -18.01 -9.97 -12.05
C LEU A 229 -19.08 -8.93 -12.42
N HIS A 230 -20.32 -9.37 -12.59
CA HIS A 230 -21.48 -8.47 -12.60
C HIS A 230 -21.66 -7.85 -11.20
N SER A 231 -21.47 -6.54 -11.09
CA SER A 231 -21.31 -5.86 -9.80
C SER A 231 -22.63 -5.29 -9.28
N LEU A 232 -23.17 -5.84 -8.19
CA LEU A 232 -24.33 -5.29 -7.49
C LEU A 232 -23.96 -4.20 -6.47
N ALA A 233 -22.70 -4.19 -6.04
CA ALA A 233 -22.12 -3.16 -5.18
C ALA A 233 -20.58 -3.18 -5.28
N LEU A 234 -19.93 -2.03 -5.04
CA LEU A 234 -18.46 -1.98 -5.01
C LEU A 234 -17.89 -2.84 -3.86
N GLN A 235 -18.61 -2.96 -2.74
CA GLN A 235 -18.30 -3.85 -1.64
C GLN A 235 -18.25 -5.32 -2.08
N GLN A 236 -19.20 -5.76 -2.92
CA GLN A 236 -19.23 -7.13 -3.45
C GLN A 236 -18.01 -7.38 -4.34
N THR A 237 -17.69 -6.42 -5.22
CA THR A 237 -16.54 -6.49 -6.10
C THR A 237 -15.23 -6.56 -5.31
N LEU A 238 -15.06 -5.70 -4.29
CA LEU A 238 -13.91 -5.71 -3.38
C LEU A 238 -13.74 -7.08 -2.72
N PHE A 239 -14.82 -7.60 -2.13
CA PHE A 239 -14.78 -8.91 -1.46
C PHE A 239 -14.41 -10.04 -2.43
N ALA A 240 -15.00 -10.05 -3.63
CA ALA A 240 -14.71 -11.06 -4.64
C ALA A 240 -13.23 -11.02 -5.07
N MET A 241 -12.68 -9.83 -5.31
CA MET A 241 -11.27 -9.65 -5.68
C MET A 241 -10.33 -10.18 -4.59
N GLY A 242 -10.60 -9.82 -3.32
CA GLY A 242 -9.80 -10.31 -2.19
C GLY A 242 -9.91 -11.82 -1.99
N ARG A 243 -11.12 -12.38 -2.13
CA ARG A 243 -11.38 -13.82 -2.03
C ARG A 243 -10.61 -14.58 -3.10
N THR A 244 -10.71 -14.19 -4.37
CA THR A 244 -10.02 -14.89 -5.46
C THR A 244 -8.50 -14.81 -5.33
N ALA A 245 -7.95 -13.70 -4.81
CA ALA A 245 -6.52 -13.64 -4.48
C ALA A 245 -6.15 -14.63 -3.37
N ILE A 246 -6.88 -14.67 -2.27
CA ILE A 246 -6.60 -15.60 -1.16
C ILE A 246 -6.76 -17.06 -1.58
N GLU A 247 -7.79 -17.40 -2.33
CA GLU A 247 -8.02 -18.77 -2.81
C GLU A 247 -6.93 -19.25 -3.78
N ALA A 248 -6.40 -18.34 -4.61
CA ALA A 248 -5.38 -18.68 -5.62
C ALA A 248 -3.94 -18.73 -5.06
N PHE A 249 -3.63 -17.97 -4.00
CA PHE A 249 -2.28 -17.81 -3.46
C PHE A 249 -2.23 -18.21 -1.98
N PRO A 250 -1.88 -19.47 -1.65
CA PRO A 250 -1.81 -19.99 -0.28
C PRO A 250 -0.93 -19.17 0.67
N GLU A 251 0.06 -18.48 0.11
CA GLU A 251 1.02 -17.61 0.81
C GLU A 251 0.36 -16.37 1.40
N ILE A 252 -0.86 -16.00 0.97
CA ILE A 252 -1.55 -14.79 1.43
C ILE A 252 -2.44 -15.10 2.65
N ALA A 253 -2.27 -14.31 3.71
CA ALA A 253 -3.04 -14.38 4.94
C ALA A 253 -4.29 -13.48 4.89
N GLU A 254 -4.13 -12.25 4.43
CA GLU A 254 -5.21 -11.26 4.36
C GLU A 254 -4.92 -10.23 3.26
N VAL A 255 -5.97 -9.64 2.70
CA VAL A 255 -5.91 -8.55 1.72
C VAL A 255 -6.77 -7.39 2.21
N ARG A 256 -6.18 -6.21 2.34
CA ARG A 256 -6.85 -4.96 2.71
C ARG A 256 -6.98 -4.06 1.51
N PHE A 257 -8.15 -3.46 1.35
CA PHE A 257 -8.48 -2.59 0.23
C PHE A 257 -8.94 -1.21 0.68
N SER A 258 -8.64 -0.23 -0.16
CA SER A 258 -9.30 1.08 -0.22
C SER A 258 -9.61 1.38 -1.68
N MET A 259 -10.90 1.52 -1.98
CA MET A 259 -11.45 1.62 -3.32
C MET A 259 -12.44 2.79 -3.37
N PRO A 260 -12.00 4.00 -3.78
CA PRO A 260 -12.91 5.11 -4.00
C PRO A 260 -13.79 4.82 -5.23
N ASN A 261 -15.09 5.07 -5.12
CA ASN A 261 -16.00 5.09 -6.25
C ASN A 261 -15.85 6.44 -6.98
N LYS A 262 -15.12 6.42 -8.10
CA LYS A 262 -14.86 7.61 -8.93
C LYS A 262 -16.08 7.86 -9.81
N HIS A 263 -16.94 8.77 -9.36
CA HIS A 263 -18.26 8.97 -9.98
C HIS A 263 -18.19 9.45 -11.42
N HIS A 264 -18.90 8.74 -12.30
CA HIS A 264 -19.18 9.15 -13.67
C HIS A 264 -20.69 9.35 -13.79
N PHE A 265 -21.13 10.60 -13.68
CA PHE A 265 -22.56 10.93 -13.71
C PHE A 265 -23.05 11.00 -15.14
N LEU A 266 -24.13 10.29 -15.46
CA LEU A 266 -24.81 10.44 -16.75
C LEU A 266 -25.34 11.87 -16.86
N VAL A 267 -24.88 12.61 -17.87
CA VAL A 267 -25.27 14.02 -18.04
C VAL A 267 -26.71 14.09 -18.53
N ASP A 268 -27.54 14.91 -17.88
CA ASP A 268 -28.87 15.23 -18.39
C ASP A 268 -28.77 16.15 -19.61
N LEU A 269 -29.09 15.62 -20.79
CA LEU A 269 -29.09 16.34 -22.06
C LEU A 269 -30.50 16.74 -22.53
N ALA A 270 -31.54 16.44 -21.75
CA ALA A 270 -32.93 16.80 -22.07
C ALA A 270 -33.12 18.31 -22.27
N PRO A 271 -32.45 19.22 -21.54
CA PRO A 271 -32.51 20.66 -21.81
C PRO A 271 -32.06 21.07 -23.22
N PHE A 272 -31.30 20.21 -23.91
CA PHE A 272 -30.85 20.42 -25.29
C PHE A 272 -31.68 19.64 -26.32
N GLY A 273 -32.73 18.92 -25.89
CA GLY A 273 -33.56 18.09 -26.75
C GLY A 273 -32.87 16.80 -27.22
N LEU A 274 -31.90 16.28 -26.45
CA LEU A 274 -31.14 15.08 -26.79
C LEU A 274 -31.37 13.97 -25.75
N GLU A 275 -31.42 12.72 -26.22
CA GLU A 275 -31.34 11.53 -25.37
C GLU A 275 -29.87 11.22 -25.02
N ASN A 276 -29.64 10.54 -23.89
CA ASN A 276 -28.31 10.09 -23.48
C ASN A 276 -28.37 8.65 -22.96
N PRO A 277 -28.34 7.64 -23.85
CA PRO A 277 -28.50 6.22 -23.49
C PRO A 277 -27.21 5.61 -22.92
N GLY A 278 -26.63 6.24 -21.89
CA GLY A 278 -25.43 5.73 -21.24
C GLY A 278 -24.12 6.05 -21.98
N GLU A 279 -24.03 7.22 -22.63
CA GLU A 279 -22.88 7.54 -23.51
C GLU A 279 -22.05 8.73 -23.00
N VAL A 280 -22.70 9.80 -22.55
CA VAL A 280 -22.02 11.05 -22.15
C VAL A 280 -22.03 11.20 -20.63
N PHE A 281 -20.85 11.18 -20.04
CA PHE A 281 -20.68 11.23 -18.58
C PHE A 281 -19.79 12.40 -18.14
N PHE A 282 -20.11 12.94 -16.97
CA PHE A 282 -19.22 13.82 -16.22
C PHE A 282 -18.44 13.00 -15.18
N ALA A 283 -17.13 12.88 -15.37
CA ALA A 283 -16.22 12.30 -14.39
C ALA A 283 -15.91 13.34 -13.31
N ALA A 284 -16.51 13.20 -12.14
CA ALA A 284 -16.30 14.11 -11.03
C ALA A 284 -15.02 13.76 -10.25
N ASP A 285 -14.25 14.78 -9.89
CA ASP A 285 -13.06 14.60 -9.05
C ASP A 285 -13.45 14.29 -7.59
N ARG A 286 -14.37 15.09 -7.04
CA ARG A 286 -14.82 15.06 -5.63
C ARG A 286 -16.28 15.54 -5.52
N PRO A 287 -17.04 15.09 -4.49
CA PRO A 287 -16.70 14.03 -3.54
C PRO A 287 -16.73 12.65 -4.21
N TYR A 288 -16.26 11.62 -3.51
CA TYR A 288 -16.33 10.22 -3.93
C TYR A 288 -16.76 9.34 -2.76
N GLY A 289 -17.51 8.26 -3.04
CA GLY A 289 -17.71 7.22 -2.05
C GLY A 289 -16.39 6.50 -1.77
N LEU A 290 -16.07 6.19 -0.52
CA LEU A 290 -14.86 5.44 -0.17
C LEU A 290 -15.25 4.09 0.45
N ILE A 291 -14.93 3.01 -0.25
CA ILE A 291 -15.22 1.65 0.20
C ILE A 291 -13.90 1.01 0.63
N SER A 292 -13.88 0.48 1.84
CA SER A 292 -12.71 -0.21 2.39
C SER A 292 -13.15 -1.52 3.04
N GLY A 293 -12.26 -2.49 3.05
CA GLY A 293 -12.53 -3.80 3.64
C GLY A 293 -11.30 -4.68 3.69
N THR A 294 -11.32 -5.66 4.59
CA THR A 294 -10.29 -6.68 4.72
C THR A 294 -10.92 -8.03 4.44
N VAL A 295 -10.31 -8.80 3.54
CA VAL A 295 -10.63 -10.22 3.33
C VAL A 295 -9.52 -11.03 3.99
N VAL A 296 -9.87 -12.00 4.83
CA VAL A 296 -8.93 -12.78 5.64
C VAL A 296 -9.09 -14.26 5.32
N ARG A 297 -7.99 -15.01 5.29
CA ARG A 297 -8.01 -16.47 5.22
C ARG A 297 -8.46 -17.03 6.56
N ASP A 298 -9.49 -17.87 6.54
CA ASP A 298 -9.93 -18.60 7.73
C ASP A 298 -8.79 -19.45 8.31
N GLY A 299 -8.67 -19.44 9.63
CA GLY A 299 -7.68 -20.24 10.36
C GLY A 299 -6.27 -19.64 10.43
N VAL A 300 -6.02 -18.47 9.85
CA VAL A 300 -4.76 -17.75 10.03
C VAL A 300 -4.83 -16.85 11.26
N ALA A 301 -3.76 -16.81 12.05
CA ALA A 301 -3.66 -15.92 13.20
C ALA A 301 -3.73 -14.44 12.79
N GLU A 302 -4.45 -13.65 13.58
CA GLU A 302 -4.47 -12.19 13.41
C GLU A 302 -3.07 -11.61 13.71
N ALA A 303 -2.68 -10.62 12.92
CA ALA A 303 -1.39 -9.92 13.07
C ALA A 303 -1.60 -8.39 13.05
N PRO A 304 -2.24 -7.79 14.08
CA PRO A 304 -2.48 -6.35 14.10
C PRO A 304 -1.19 -5.51 14.07
N ALA A 305 -0.09 -6.05 14.61
CA ALA A 305 1.24 -5.43 14.57
C ALA A 305 1.70 -5.13 13.14
N ALA A 306 1.44 -6.06 12.20
CA ALA A 306 1.79 -5.96 10.78
C ALA A 306 1.25 -4.69 10.10
N TRP A 307 0.23 -4.06 10.69
CA TRP A 307 -0.47 -2.91 10.12
C TRP A 307 -0.29 -1.61 10.89
N THR A 308 0.36 -1.65 12.06
CA THR A 308 0.39 -0.52 12.99
C THR A 308 1.23 0.66 12.47
N SER A 309 2.38 0.37 11.83
CA SER A 309 3.27 1.39 11.25
C SER A 309 3.11 1.56 9.73
N VAL A 310 2.17 0.83 9.11
CA VAL A 310 1.85 0.97 7.69
C VAL A 310 1.00 2.23 7.53
N PRO A 311 1.38 3.20 6.68
CA PRO A 311 0.56 4.39 6.43
C PRO A 311 -0.87 3.98 6.07
N ALA A 312 -1.86 4.66 6.64
CA ALA A 312 -3.25 4.43 6.28
C ALA A 312 -3.44 4.58 4.75
N PHE A 313 -4.45 3.90 4.20
CA PHE A 313 -4.83 4.17 2.81
C PHE A 313 -5.23 5.65 2.71
N VAL A 314 -4.60 6.36 1.77
CA VAL A 314 -4.92 7.76 1.44
C VAL A 314 -5.96 7.78 0.34
#